data_AF-A0A6P0Z228-F1
#
_entry.id   AF-A0A6P0Z228-F1
#
_cell.length_a   1.000
_cell.length_b   1.000
_cell.length_c   1.000
_cell.angle_alpha   90.00
_cell.angle_beta   90.00
_cell.angle_gamma   90.00
#
_symmetry.space_group_name_H-M   'P 1'
#
loop_
_entity.id
_entity.type
_entity.pdbx_description
1 polymer ?
#
loop_
_entity_poly.entity_id
_entity_poly.type
_entity_poly.pdbx_seq_one_letter_code
_entity_poly.pdbx_strand_id
1 'polypeptide(L)'
;MLILSEALEVARAITDEEYRAWALIELALHLPDILPEVLEAARAIKNEYDRAVALIRLAPHVPDILPEALEAAQAITDDYDRANALGQLTPHMPEIISEALEAARAIKGESRRAIALSKLAPYVPETLPEALETAKVTNDEYEQAEALAEIAPHLPESLLPEALEAARAITDESSRAKALGGIAPHLPESLLAEILKAARNIRDEYHRAQAFSGLIKNPNFSLQEDFSLWKEFIHTLACRDRKDFLEYLVNLSPTIISMGGKEALASTVQAIHDVSRWWP
;
A
#
# COMPACT_ATOMS: atom_id res chain seq x y z
N MET A 1 -4.76 -26.17 -20.53
CA MET A 1 -5.17 -27.34 -19.73
C MET A 1 -3.99 -28.02 -19.04
N LEU A 2 -2.91 -28.42 -19.74
CA LEU A 2 -1.76 -29.10 -19.11
C LEU A 2 -1.14 -28.30 -17.93
N ILE A 3 -0.90 -27.01 -18.13
CA ILE A 3 -0.27 -26.12 -17.13
C ILE A 3 -1.15 -25.93 -15.88
N LEU A 4 -2.48 -25.85 -16.02
CA LEU A 4 -3.39 -25.69 -14.87
C LEU A 4 -3.51 -26.98 -14.06
N SER A 5 -3.43 -28.14 -14.72
CA SER A 5 -3.39 -29.44 -14.04
C SER A 5 -2.09 -29.60 -13.24
N GLU A 6 -0.94 -29.24 -13.83
CA GLU A 6 0.35 -29.26 -13.14
C GLU A 6 0.36 -28.27 -11.96
N ALA A 7 -0.17 -27.06 -12.16
CA ALA A 7 -0.27 -26.07 -11.08
C ALA A 7 -1.14 -26.56 -9.92
N LEU A 8 -2.23 -27.28 -10.21
CA LEU A 8 -3.08 -27.89 -9.20
C LEU A 8 -2.37 -29.00 -8.43
N GLU A 9 -1.60 -29.85 -9.09
CA GLU A 9 -0.77 -30.86 -8.41
C GLU A 9 0.28 -30.21 -7.50
N VAL A 10 0.95 -29.16 -7.98
CA VAL A 10 1.91 -28.39 -7.18
C VAL A 10 1.23 -27.76 -5.97
N ALA A 11 0.07 -27.12 -6.16
CA ALA A 11 -0.69 -26.51 -5.06
C ALA A 11 -1.07 -27.55 -4.00
N ARG A 12 -1.61 -28.71 -4.40
CA ARG A 12 -1.95 -29.81 -3.47
C ARG A 12 -0.74 -30.36 -2.72
N ALA A 13 0.43 -30.34 -3.34
CA ALA A 13 1.68 -30.83 -2.76
C ALA A 13 2.30 -29.85 -1.74
N ILE A 14 1.78 -28.62 -1.61
CA ILE A 14 2.23 -27.67 -0.60
C ILE A 14 1.94 -28.24 0.80
N THR A 15 2.98 -28.29 1.62
CA THR A 15 2.93 -28.86 2.98
C THR A 15 2.29 -27.92 3.98
N ASP A 16 2.50 -26.62 3.80
CA ASP A 16 1.89 -25.60 4.64
C ASP A 16 0.41 -25.45 4.25
N GLU A 17 -0.49 -25.62 5.22
CA GLU A 17 -1.93 -25.68 4.98
C GLU A 17 -2.47 -24.33 4.49
N GLU A 18 -1.89 -23.23 4.94
CA GLU A 18 -2.31 -21.88 4.60
C GLU A 18 -1.84 -21.52 3.18
N TYR A 19 -0.57 -21.75 2.87
CA TYR A 19 -0.06 -21.55 1.51
C TYR A 19 -0.73 -22.47 0.49
N ARG A 20 -1.07 -23.70 0.89
CA ARG A 20 -1.87 -24.60 0.07
C ARG A 20 -3.25 -24.02 -0.19
N ALA A 21 -3.95 -23.56 0.85
CA ALA A 21 -5.29 -22.98 0.69
C ALA A 21 -5.26 -21.76 -0.24
N TRP A 22 -4.32 -20.84 -0.05
CA TRP A 22 -4.17 -19.68 -0.94
C TRP A 22 -3.87 -20.06 -2.38
N ALA A 23 -2.97 -21.02 -2.60
CA ALA A 23 -2.68 -21.51 -3.95
C ALA A 23 -3.91 -22.13 -4.62
N LEU A 24 -4.71 -22.89 -3.86
CA LEU A 24 -5.95 -23.48 -4.35
C LEU A 24 -7.02 -22.41 -4.65
N ILE A 25 -7.15 -21.38 -3.83
CA ILE A 25 -8.08 -20.25 -4.05
C ILE A 25 -7.78 -19.53 -5.37
N GLU A 26 -6.51 -19.23 -5.63
CA GLU A 26 -6.10 -18.59 -6.90
C GLU A 26 -6.39 -19.49 -8.11
N LEU A 27 -6.22 -20.80 -7.97
CA LEU A 27 -6.54 -21.75 -9.05
C LEU A 27 -8.05 -21.93 -9.25
N ALA A 28 -8.86 -21.79 -8.19
CA ALA A 28 -10.32 -21.91 -8.26
C ALA A 28 -10.96 -20.88 -9.20
N LEU A 29 -10.33 -19.71 -9.36
CA LEU A 29 -10.73 -18.68 -10.33
C LEU A 29 -10.71 -19.19 -11.79
N HIS A 30 -9.91 -20.22 -12.06
CA HIS A 30 -9.73 -20.81 -13.39
C HIS A 30 -10.23 -22.24 -13.51
N LEU A 31 -10.51 -22.91 -12.38
CA LEU A 31 -10.95 -24.30 -12.30
C LEU A 31 -12.15 -24.40 -11.33
N PRO A 32 -13.38 -24.11 -11.77
CA PRO A 32 -14.56 -24.17 -10.89
C PRO A 32 -14.81 -25.56 -10.29
N ASP A 33 -14.35 -26.62 -10.97
CA ASP A 33 -14.55 -28.01 -10.54
C ASP A 33 -13.87 -28.36 -9.21
N ILE A 34 -12.87 -27.58 -8.78
CA ILE A 34 -12.19 -27.78 -7.49
C ILE A 34 -12.78 -26.93 -6.35
N LEU A 35 -13.82 -26.12 -6.60
CA LEU A 35 -14.43 -25.25 -5.58
C LEU A 35 -14.78 -25.98 -4.26
N PRO A 36 -15.31 -27.22 -4.25
CA PRO A 36 -15.56 -27.93 -2.99
C PRO A 36 -14.28 -28.20 -2.19
N GLU A 37 -13.19 -28.60 -2.85
CA GLU A 37 -11.89 -28.84 -2.21
C GLU A 37 -11.29 -27.54 -1.68
N VAL A 38 -11.40 -26.47 -2.46
CA VAL A 38 -10.88 -25.14 -2.12
C VAL A 38 -11.64 -24.57 -0.92
N LEU A 39 -12.96 -24.75 -0.86
CA LEU A 39 -13.79 -24.30 0.26
C LEU A 39 -13.43 -25.05 1.55
N GLU A 40 -13.23 -26.37 1.49
CA GLU A 40 -12.75 -27.14 2.64
C GLU A 40 -11.34 -26.70 3.08
N ALA A 41 -10.44 -26.40 2.14
CA ALA A 41 -9.12 -25.87 2.44
C ALA A 41 -9.20 -24.49 3.11
N ALA A 42 -10.08 -23.60 2.64
CA ALA A 42 -10.33 -22.29 3.24
C ALA A 42 -10.86 -22.41 4.67
N ARG A 43 -11.83 -23.30 4.91
CA ARG A 43 -12.38 -23.58 6.25
C ARG A 43 -11.34 -24.12 7.22
N ALA A 44 -10.38 -24.89 6.72
CA ALA A 44 -9.31 -25.48 7.53
C ALA A 44 -8.21 -24.47 7.93
N ILE A 45 -8.21 -23.24 7.39
CA ILE A 45 -7.23 -22.22 7.77
C ILE A 45 -7.37 -21.89 9.27
N LYS A 46 -6.24 -21.95 9.99
CA LYS A 46 -6.19 -21.76 11.44
C LYS A 46 -6.27 -20.29 11.83
N ASN A 47 -5.58 -19.43 11.09
CA ASN A 47 -5.65 -17.98 11.31
C ASN A 47 -7.08 -17.49 11.00
N GLU A 48 -7.70 -16.83 11.97
CA GLU A 48 -9.10 -16.36 11.88
C GLU A 48 -9.29 -15.36 10.73
N TYR A 49 -8.34 -14.43 10.57
CA TYR A 49 -8.37 -13.42 9.52
C TYR A 49 -8.19 -14.05 8.14
N ASP A 50 -7.17 -14.91 7.96
CA ASP A 50 -6.91 -15.55 6.67
C ASP A 50 -8.07 -16.47 6.26
N ARG A 51 -8.69 -17.17 7.22
CA ARG A 51 -9.91 -17.95 6.98
C ARG A 51 -11.06 -17.06 6.50
N ALA A 52 -11.32 -15.94 7.18
CA ALA A 52 -12.39 -15.03 6.78
C ALA A 52 -12.14 -14.44 5.38
N VAL A 53 -10.93 -13.96 5.10
CA VAL A 53 -10.57 -13.42 3.77
C VAL A 53 -10.67 -14.49 2.69
N ALA A 54 -10.23 -15.72 2.96
CA ALA A 54 -10.38 -16.83 2.03
C ALA A 54 -11.85 -17.09 1.67
N LEU A 55 -12.74 -17.11 2.66
CA LEU A 55 -14.19 -17.26 2.43
C LEU A 55 -14.78 -16.08 1.65
N ILE A 56 -14.39 -14.84 1.99
CA ILE A 56 -14.83 -13.63 1.27
C ILE A 56 -14.41 -13.69 -0.21
N ARG A 57 -13.17 -14.12 -0.51
CA ARG A 57 -12.68 -14.24 -1.89
C ARG A 57 -13.41 -15.31 -2.71
N LEU A 58 -13.92 -16.35 -2.06
CA LEU A 58 -14.68 -17.41 -2.72
C LEU A 58 -16.16 -17.05 -2.93
N ALA A 59 -16.69 -16.07 -2.18
CA ALA A 59 -18.10 -15.69 -2.23
C ALA A 59 -18.64 -15.32 -3.63
N PRO A 60 -17.88 -14.65 -4.54
CA PRO A 60 -18.34 -14.42 -5.91
C PRO A 60 -18.63 -15.70 -6.71
N HIS A 61 -18.00 -16.82 -6.34
CA HIS A 61 -18.16 -18.12 -7.00
C HIS A 61 -19.12 -19.06 -6.27
N VAL A 62 -19.27 -18.88 -4.96
CA VAL A 62 -20.19 -19.66 -4.11
C VAL A 62 -20.97 -18.71 -3.19
N PRO A 63 -21.96 -17.95 -3.70
CA PRO A 63 -22.64 -16.91 -2.93
C PRO A 63 -23.30 -17.40 -1.63
N ASP A 64 -23.67 -18.68 -1.59
CA ASP A 64 -24.30 -19.31 -0.41
C ASP A 64 -23.39 -19.32 0.84
N ILE A 65 -22.08 -19.08 0.69
CA ILE A 65 -21.14 -18.99 1.83
C ILE A 65 -21.04 -17.58 2.42
N LEU A 66 -21.73 -16.56 1.87
CA LEU A 66 -21.68 -15.19 2.39
C LEU A 66 -22.04 -15.10 3.89
N PRO A 67 -23.07 -15.78 4.40
CA PRO A 67 -23.34 -15.83 5.84
C PRO A 67 -22.19 -16.46 6.65
N GLU A 68 -21.57 -17.52 6.12
CA GLU A 68 -20.41 -18.17 6.75
C GLU A 68 -19.19 -17.23 6.78
N ALA A 69 -18.95 -16.49 5.70
CA ALA A 69 -17.89 -15.49 5.61
C ALA A 69 -18.11 -14.33 6.60
N LEU A 70 -19.36 -13.88 6.76
CA LEU A 70 -19.75 -12.89 7.76
C LEU A 70 -19.50 -13.39 9.19
N GLU A 71 -19.96 -14.60 9.51
CA GLU A 71 -19.74 -15.22 10.82
C GLU A 71 -18.24 -15.37 11.12
N ALA A 72 -17.45 -15.79 10.12
CA ALA A 72 -16.01 -15.89 10.24
C ALA A 72 -15.35 -14.53 10.50
N ALA A 73 -15.77 -13.47 9.79
CA ALA A 73 -15.27 -12.11 10.00
C ALA A 73 -15.64 -11.58 11.40
N GLN A 74 -16.88 -11.77 11.83
CA GLN A 74 -17.37 -11.35 13.15
C GLN A 74 -16.65 -12.06 14.30
N ALA A 75 -16.25 -13.33 14.10
CA ALA A 75 -15.56 -14.12 15.09
C ALA A 75 -14.08 -13.73 15.29
N ILE A 76 -13.50 -12.89 14.42
CA ILE A 76 -12.09 -12.46 14.54
C ILE A 76 -11.87 -11.71 15.85
N THR A 77 -10.86 -12.12 16.59
CA THR A 77 -10.52 -11.53 17.90
C THR A 77 -9.85 -10.15 17.77
N ASP A 78 -8.85 -10.00 16.89
CA ASP A 78 -8.17 -8.72 16.65
C ASP A 78 -9.15 -7.71 16.04
N ASP A 79 -9.22 -6.51 16.62
CA ASP A 79 -10.22 -5.50 16.27
C ASP A 79 -10.00 -4.90 14.87
N TYR A 80 -8.74 -4.73 14.48
CA TYR A 80 -8.35 -4.26 13.16
C TYR A 80 -8.62 -5.31 12.09
N ASP A 81 -8.23 -6.56 12.33
CA ASP A 81 -8.47 -7.66 11.39
C ASP A 81 -9.98 -7.90 11.19
N ARG A 82 -10.77 -7.82 12.26
CA ARG A 82 -12.24 -7.88 12.18
C ARG A 82 -12.82 -6.77 11.32
N ALA A 83 -12.45 -5.51 11.60
CA ALA A 83 -12.93 -4.36 10.83
C ALA A 83 -12.50 -4.45 9.34
N ASN A 84 -11.28 -4.93 9.09
CA ASN A 84 -10.75 -5.09 7.74
C ASN A 84 -11.47 -6.21 6.97
N ALA A 85 -11.78 -7.34 7.61
CA ALA A 85 -12.55 -8.42 7.01
C ALA A 85 -14.01 -7.98 6.71
N LEU A 86 -14.67 -7.31 7.66
CA LEU A 86 -16.00 -6.74 7.44
C LEU A 86 -15.99 -5.72 6.29
N GLY A 87 -14.96 -4.86 6.25
CA GLY A 87 -14.77 -3.91 5.15
C GLY A 87 -14.64 -4.59 3.78
N GLN A 88 -13.89 -5.69 3.69
CA GLN A 88 -13.75 -6.48 2.46
C GLN A 88 -15.03 -7.21 2.04
N LEU A 89 -15.91 -7.53 2.99
CA LEU A 89 -17.19 -8.20 2.71
C LEU A 89 -18.27 -7.23 2.21
N THR A 90 -18.13 -5.93 2.51
CA THR A 90 -19.05 -4.86 2.10
C THR A 90 -19.51 -4.87 0.63
N PRO A 91 -18.64 -5.10 -0.37
CA PRO A 91 -19.06 -5.15 -1.79
C PRO A 91 -20.06 -6.26 -2.10
N HIS A 92 -20.04 -7.32 -1.29
CA HIS A 92 -20.89 -8.49 -1.46
C HIS A 92 -22.11 -8.46 -0.52
N MET A 93 -22.03 -7.71 0.58
CA MET A 93 -23.11 -7.51 1.55
C MET A 93 -23.21 -6.02 1.96
N PRO A 94 -23.75 -5.13 1.11
CA PRO A 94 -23.85 -3.70 1.43
C PRO A 94 -24.64 -3.40 2.71
N GLU A 95 -25.51 -4.31 3.15
CA GLU A 95 -26.27 -4.22 4.39
C GLU A 95 -25.40 -4.19 5.66
N ILE A 96 -24.14 -4.69 5.61
CA ILE A 96 -23.23 -4.69 6.77
C ILE A 96 -22.35 -3.44 6.88
N ILE A 97 -22.53 -2.43 6.00
CA ILE A 97 -21.74 -1.18 6.03
C ILE A 97 -21.73 -0.55 7.42
N SER A 98 -22.88 -0.48 8.09
CA SER A 98 -22.98 0.09 9.43
C SER A 98 -22.18 -0.69 10.46
N GLU A 99 -22.18 -2.02 10.37
CA GLU A 99 -21.40 -2.89 11.26
C GLU A 99 -19.89 -2.74 11.00
N ALA A 100 -19.47 -2.69 9.72
CA ALA A 100 -18.07 -2.47 9.36
C ALA A 100 -17.55 -1.12 9.87
N LEU A 101 -18.37 -0.06 9.78
CA LEU A 101 -18.07 1.26 10.33
C LEU A 101 -17.96 1.24 11.86
N GLU A 102 -18.88 0.58 12.54
CA GLU A 102 -18.84 0.42 14.00
C GLU A 102 -17.59 -0.33 14.45
N ALA A 103 -17.25 -1.43 13.76
CA ALA A 103 -16.05 -2.20 14.02
C ALA A 103 -14.79 -1.35 13.83
N ALA A 104 -14.70 -0.58 12.72
CA ALA A 104 -13.58 0.32 12.47
C ALA A 104 -13.44 1.38 13.57
N ARG A 105 -14.55 2.03 13.96
CA ARG A 105 -14.56 3.05 15.03
C ARG A 105 -14.20 2.50 16.40
N ALA A 106 -14.52 1.23 16.66
CA ALA A 106 -14.23 0.56 17.93
C ALA A 106 -12.75 0.16 18.11
N ILE A 107 -11.93 0.24 17.05
CA ILE A 107 -10.49 -0.05 17.13
C ILE A 107 -9.84 0.90 18.13
N LYS A 108 -9.04 0.32 19.04
CA LYS A 108 -8.36 1.09 20.10
C LYS A 108 -7.16 1.90 19.59
N GLY A 109 -6.38 1.33 18.68
CA GLY A 109 -5.23 2.01 18.09
C GLY A 109 -5.64 3.07 17.08
N GLU A 110 -5.26 4.32 17.31
CA GLU A 110 -5.65 5.48 16.48
C GLU A 110 -5.21 5.31 15.02
N SER A 111 -3.97 4.90 14.81
CA SER A 111 -3.40 4.62 13.48
C SER A 111 -4.19 3.56 12.72
N ARG A 112 -4.39 2.39 13.36
CA ARG A 112 -5.19 1.28 12.82
C ARG A 112 -6.64 1.68 12.55
N ARG A 113 -7.25 2.49 13.43
CA ARG A 113 -8.60 3.02 13.25
C ARG A 113 -8.68 3.94 12.03
N ALA A 114 -7.74 4.87 11.87
CA ALA A 114 -7.69 5.75 10.71
C ALA A 114 -7.57 4.96 9.40
N ILE A 115 -6.69 3.97 9.37
CA ILE A 115 -6.50 3.08 8.21
C ILE A 115 -7.79 2.31 7.90
N ALA A 116 -8.42 1.70 8.91
CA ALA A 116 -9.67 0.95 8.72
C ALA A 116 -10.81 1.84 8.19
N LEU A 117 -10.95 3.06 8.71
CA LEU A 117 -11.93 4.04 8.22
C LEU A 117 -11.69 4.43 6.76
N SER A 118 -10.42 4.60 6.36
CA SER A 118 -10.06 4.96 4.98
C SER A 118 -10.38 3.84 3.97
N LYS A 119 -10.25 2.57 4.38
CA LYS A 119 -10.58 1.42 3.53
C LYS A 119 -12.07 1.30 3.21
N LEU A 120 -12.94 1.91 4.03
CA LEU A 120 -14.38 1.98 3.80
C LEU A 120 -14.80 3.14 2.89
N ALA A 121 -13.89 4.06 2.58
CA ALA A 121 -14.17 5.25 1.77
C ALA A 121 -14.76 4.99 0.37
N PRO A 122 -14.44 3.89 -0.34
CA PRO A 122 -15.10 3.57 -1.60
C PRO A 122 -16.63 3.39 -1.48
N TYR A 123 -17.14 3.07 -0.29
CA TYR A 123 -18.57 2.86 -0.01
C TYR A 123 -19.17 4.00 0.83
N VAL A 124 -18.35 4.62 1.68
CA VAL A 124 -18.75 5.71 2.58
C VAL A 124 -17.69 6.81 2.58
N PRO A 125 -17.62 7.66 1.53
CA PRO A 125 -16.60 8.70 1.41
C PRO A 125 -16.56 9.68 2.59
N GLU A 126 -17.68 9.82 3.29
CA GLU A 126 -17.84 10.67 4.47
C GLU A 126 -16.97 10.23 5.67
N THR A 127 -16.36 9.04 5.63
CA THR A 127 -15.39 8.60 6.65
C THR A 127 -14.03 9.25 6.51
N LEU A 128 -13.68 9.81 5.34
CA LEU A 128 -12.32 10.31 5.09
C LEU A 128 -11.91 11.50 5.97
N PRO A 129 -12.78 12.50 6.25
CA PRO A 129 -12.47 13.52 7.26
C PRO A 129 -12.22 12.92 8.65
N GLU A 130 -13.01 11.91 9.05
CA GLU A 130 -12.86 11.22 10.35
C GLU A 130 -11.55 10.41 10.40
N ALA A 131 -11.19 9.74 9.31
CA ALA A 131 -9.95 9.00 9.16
C ALA A 131 -8.73 9.93 9.25
N LEU A 132 -8.76 11.08 8.54
CA LEU A 132 -7.69 12.07 8.59
C LEU A 132 -7.56 12.69 9.98
N GLU A 133 -8.66 13.05 10.64
CA GLU A 133 -8.61 13.57 12.01
C GLU A 133 -8.05 12.54 12.99
N THR A 134 -8.44 11.27 12.85
CA THR A 134 -7.90 10.18 13.68
C THR A 134 -6.40 9.99 13.45
N ALA A 135 -5.93 10.04 12.21
CA ALA A 135 -4.50 9.98 11.90
C ALA A 135 -3.75 11.16 12.52
N LYS A 136 -4.29 12.38 12.40
CA LYS A 136 -3.69 13.61 12.94
C LYS A 136 -3.48 13.57 14.45
N VAL A 137 -4.40 12.98 15.20
CA VAL A 137 -4.31 12.91 16.68
C VAL A 137 -3.60 11.65 17.19
N THR A 138 -3.07 10.81 16.29
CA THR A 138 -2.31 9.62 16.68
C THR A 138 -1.08 10.01 17.49
N ASN A 139 -0.95 9.45 18.69
CA ASN A 139 0.06 9.89 19.66
C ASN A 139 1.50 9.52 19.30
N ASP A 140 1.72 8.34 18.70
CA ASP A 140 3.04 7.93 18.24
C ASP A 140 3.30 8.49 16.84
N GLU A 141 4.39 9.25 16.68
CA GLU A 141 4.68 9.94 15.41
C GLU A 141 4.96 8.97 14.25
N TYR A 142 5.52 7.79 14.53
CA TYR A 142 5.77 6.79 13.50
C TYR A 142 4.45 6.17 13.04
N GLU A 143 3.56 5.83 13.97
CA GLU A 143 2.21 5.36 13.67
C GLU A 143 1.35 6.45 12.99
N GLN A 144 1.50 7.72 13.38
CA GLN A 144 0.86 8.87 12.73
C GLN A 144 1.33 8.97 11.27
N ALA A 145 2.64 8.89 11.03
CA ALA A 145 3.21 8.93 9.70
C ALA A 145 2.74 7.78 8.82
N GLU A 146 2.63 6.58 9.41
CA GLU A 146 2.08 5.41 8.75
C GLU A 146 0.62 5.61 8.36
N ALA A 147 -0.22 6.05 9.30
CA ALA A 147 -1.62 6.32 9.03
C ALA A 147 -1.79 7.36 7.93
N LEU A 148 -1.06 8.48 7.98
CA LEU A 148 -1.11 9.53 6.95
C LEU A 148 -0.70 9.01 5.56
N ALA A 149 0.33 8.16 5.49
CA ALA A 149 0.78 7.55 4.24
C ALA A 149 -0.27 6.58 3.67
N GLU A 150 -0.86 5.73 4.51
CA GLU A 150 -1.83 4.70 4.11
C GLU A 150 -3.19 5.28 3.73
N ILE A 151 -3.63 6.38 4.33
CA ILE A 151 -4.90 7.02 3.96
C ILE A 151 -4.78 7.90 2.70
N ALA A 152 -3.58 8.37 2.34
CA ALA A 152 -3.35 9.31 1.24
C ALA A 152 -3.94 8.89 -0.12
N PRO A 153 -3.86 7.61 -0.55
CA PRO A 153 -4.48 7.15 -1.80
C PRO A 153 -6.00 7.33 -1.86
N HIS A 154 -6.66 7.46 -0.70
CA HIS A 154 -8.11 7.55 -0.58
C HIS A 154 -8.60 8.99 -0.40
N LEU A 155 -7.72 9.93 -0.05
CA LEU A 155 -8.11 11.31 0.24
C LEU A 155 -8.52 12.05 -1.04
N PRO A 156 -9.66 12.78 -1.04
CA PRO A 156 -9.97 13.72 -2.10
C PRO A 156 -8.99 14.90 -2.07
N GLU A 157 -8.84 15.57 -3.21
CA GLU A 157 -7.95 16.73 -3.37
C GLU A 157 -8.17 17.82 -2.30
N SER A 158 -9.42 17.99 -1.84
CA SER A 158 -9.77 18.96 -0.79
C SER A 158 -9.17 18.67 0.58
N LEU A 159 -8.77 17.42 0.88
CA LEU A 159 -8.18 17.02 2.17
C LEU A 159 -6.65 16.86 2.12
N LEU A 160 -6.05 16.84 0.92
CA LEU A 160 -4.60 16.71 0.76
C LEU A 160 -3.77 17.87 1.35
N PRO A 161 -4.21 19.14 1.31
CA PRO A 161 -3.50 20.22 2.01
C PRO A 161 -3.39 19.96 3.52
N GLU A 162 -4.48 19.49 4.14
CA GLU A 162 -4.52 19.20 5.57
C GLU A 162 -3.63 18.00 5.94
N ALA A 163 -3.63 16.94 5.12
CA ALA A 163 -2.73 15.82 5.29
C ALA A 163 -1.25 16.22 5.17
N LEU A 164 -0.93 17.12 4.22
CA LEU A 164 0.42 17.67 4.07
C LEU A 164 0.82 18.51 5.28
N GLU A 165 -0.07 19.35 5.80
CA GLU A 165 0.19 20.11 7.04
C GLU A 165 0.45 19.18 8.23
N ALA A 166 -0.34 18.13 8.38
CA ALA A 166 -0.14 17.12 9.43
C ALA A 166 1.22 16.43 9.31
N ALA A 167 1.59 15.97 8.12
CA ALA A 167 2.90 15.36 7.87
C ALA A 167 4.05 16.33 8.16
N ARG A 168 3.89 17.61 7.82
CA ARG A 168 4.88 18.67 8.11
C ARG A 168 5.04 18.95 9.61
N ALA A 169 3.98 18.76 10.39
CA ALA A 169 3.98 19.02 11.83
C ALA A 169 4.70 17.94 12.65
N ILE A 170 4.90 16.74 12.07
CA ILE A 170 5.65 15.65 12.70
C ILE A 170 7.08 16.11 13.02
N THR A 171 7.50 15.92 14.27
CA THR A 171 8.79 16.42 14.75
C THR A 171 9.94 15.48 14.41
N ASP A 172 9.78 14.18 14.62
CA ASP A 172 10.74 13.15 14.23
C ASP A 172 10.96 13.16 12.71
N GLU A 173 12.23 13.26 12.31
CA GLU A 173 12.58 13.40 10.89
C GLU A 173 12.29 12.13 10.09
N SER A 174 12.41 10.96 10.73
CA SER A 174 12.13 9.67 10.09
C SER A 174 10.65 9.51 9.78
N SER A 175 9.82 9.78 10.78
CA SER A 175 8.37 9.74 10.69
C SER A 175 7.86 10.82 9.72
N ARG A 176 8.39 12.04 9.79
CA ARG A 176 8.07 13.10 8.82
C ARG A 176 8.44 12.68 7.40
N ALA A 177 9.60 12.07 7.19
CA ALA A 177 9.99 11.57 5.87
C ALA A 177 9.07 10.45 5.35
N LYS A 178 8.66 9.52 6.22
CA LYS A 178 7.69 8.46 5.89
C LYS A 178 6.36 9.06 5.45
N ALA A 179 5.82 10.00 6.23
CA ALA A 179 4.55 10.66 5.92
C ALA A 179 4.62 11.45 4.59
N LEU A 180 5.64 12.30 4.43
CA LEU A 180 5.82 13.07 3.19
C LEU A 180 6.03 12.14 1.98
N GLY A 181 6.85 11.10 2.12
CA GLY A 181 7.08 10.12 1.06
C GLY A 181 5.82 9.34 0.66
N GLY A 182 4.94 9.02 1.63
CA GLY A 182 3.68 8.32 1.40
C GLY A 182 2.58 9.20 0.79
N ILE A 183 2.50 10.47 1.19
CA ILE A 183 1.50 11.40 0.63
C ILE A 183 1.91 11.90 -0.76
N ALA A 184 3.21 12.06 -1.02
CA ALA A 184 3.72 12.67 -2.24
C ALA A 184 3.12 12.12 -3.54
N PRO A 185 2.95 10.80 -3.77
CA PRO A 185 2.41 10.26 -5.02
C PRO A 185 0.98 10.73 -5.35
N HIS A 186 0.23 11.18 -4.35
CA HIS A 186 -1.19 11.50 -4.46
C HIS A 186 -1.46 13.02 -4.54
N LEU A 187 -0.44 13.85 -4.38
CA LEU A 187 -0.61 15.30 -4.39
C LEU A 187 -0.90 15.88 -5.78
N PRO A 188 -1.80 16.88 -5.88
CA PRO A 188 -1.96 17.69 -7.08
C PRO A 188 -0.70 18.55 -7.31
N GLU A 189 -0.52 18.99 -8.55
CA GLU A 189 0.61 19.83 -8.97
C GLU A 189 0.79 21.09 -8.09
N SER A 190 -0.33 21.68 -7.64
CA SER A 190 -0.39 22.87 -6.80
C SER A 190 0.34 22.72 -5.45
N LEU A 191 0.50 21.49 -4.95
CA LEU A 191 1.15 21.20 -3.66
C LEU A 191 2.59 20.68 -3.80
N LEU A 192 3.07 20.41 -5.02
CA LEU A 192 4.40 19.81 -5.25
C LEU A 192 5.56 20.71 -4.79
N ALA A 193 5.43 22.03 -4.98
CA ALA A 193 6.44 22.98 -4.51
C ALA A 193 6.54 23.00 -2.97
N GLU A 194 5.40 22.87 -2.30
CA GLU A 194 5.33 22.89 -0.83
C GLU A 194 5.93 21.63 -0.22
N ILE A 195 5.55 20.45 -0.73
CA ILE A 195 6.11 19.19 -0.24
C ILE A 195 7.61 19.06 -0.54
N LEU A 196 8.09 19.55 -1.69
CA LEU A 196 9.53 19.58 -2.00
C LEU A 196 10.28 20.45 -0.99
N LYS A 197 9.72 21.61 -0.63
CA LYS A 197 10.29 22.47 0.43
C LYS A 197 10.29 21.77 1.79
N ALA A 198 9.21 21.07 2.14
CA ALA A 198 9.12 20.30 3.37
C ALA A 198 10.16 19.17 3.43
N ALA A 199 10.30 18.42 2.33
CA ALA A 199 11.28 17.34 2.21
C ALA A 199 12.71 17.87 2.32
N ARG A 200 13.03 19.01 1.70
CA ARG A 200 14.34 19.68 1.82
C ARG A 200 14.68 20.12 3.25
N ASN A 201 13.68 20.39 4.09
CA ASN A 201 13.90 20.76 5.49
C ASN A 201 14.25 19.57 6.39
N ILE A 202 14.21 18.33 5.89
CA ILE A 202 14.72 17.16 6.59
C ILE A 202 16.26 17.21 6.57
N ARG A 203 16.87 17.24 7.76
CA ARG A 203 18.32 17.39 7.90
C ARG A 203 19.05 16.11 7.53
N ASP A 204 18.60 14.99 8.08
CA ASP A 204 19.17 13.69 7.81
C ASP A 204 18.97 13.31 6.33
N GLU A 205 20.06 13.00 5.64
CA GLU A 205 20.03 12.76 4.19
C GLU A 205 19.31 11.46 3.82
N TYR A 206 19.37 10.45 4.69
CA TYR A 206 18.72 9.16 4.48
C TYR A 206 17.20 9.31 4.55
N HIS A 207 16.70 10.09 5.51
CA HIS A 207 15.28 10.43 5.62
C HIS A 207 14.84 11.41 4.52
N ARG A 208 15.67 12.39 4.16
CA ARG A 208 15.38 13.29 3.03
C ARG A 208 15.24 12.50 1.72
N ALA A 209 16.10 11.51 1.49
CA ALA A 209 16.02 10.60 0.35
C ALA A 209 14.71 9.80 0.32
N GLN A 210 14.23 9.35 1.48
CA GLN A 210 12.92 8.69 1.58
C GLN A 210 11.77 9.61 1.15
N ALA A 211 11.75 10.87 1.58
CA ALA A 211 10.73 11.82 1.15
C ALA A 211 10.82 12.11 -0.37
N PHE A 212 12.04 12.27 -0.91
CA PHE A 212 12.25 12.45 -2.34
C PHE A 212 11.81 11.24 -3.17
N SER A 213 11.94 10.02 -2.62
CA SER A 213 11.47 8.81 -3.29
C SER A 213 9.96 8.79 -3.53
N GLY A 214 9.17 9.43 -2.66
CA GLY A 214 7.75 9.64 -2.87
C GLY A 214 7.46 10.64 -3.98
N LEU A 215 8.21 11.74 -4.03
CA LEU A 215 8.06 12.78 -5.05
C LEU A 215 8.29 12.25 -6.47
N ILE A 216 9.32 11.42 -6.67
CA ILE A 216 9.59 10.81 -7.99
C ILE A 216 8.51 9.80 -8.43
N LYS A 217 7.68 9.32 -7.49
CA LYS A 217 6.53 8.44 -7.77
C LYS A 217 5.27 9.24 -8.12
N ASN A 218 5.26 10.57 -7.92
CA ASN A 218 4.13 11.41 -8.31
C ASN A 218 4.12 11.64 -9.83
N PRO A 219 2.99 11.39 -10.52
CA PRO A 219 2.91 11.52 -11.98
C PRO A 219 3.01 12.96 -12.49
N ASN A 220 2.72 13.95 -11.66
CA ASN A 220 2.78 15.38 -11.98
C ASN A 220 4.15 15.99 -11.63
N PHE A 221 5.03 15.26 -10.95
CA PHE A 221 6.36 15.74 -10.59
C PHE A 221 7.36 15.47 -11.71
N SER A 222 7.98 16.52 -12.23
CA SER A 222 8.97 16.45 -13.31
C SER A 222 10.30 17.06 -12.90
N LEU A 223 11.38 16.36 -13.24
CA LEU A 223 12.76 16.82 -13.09
C LEU A 223 13.37 17.28 -14.43
N GLN A 224 12.59 17.28 -15.52
CA GLN A 224 13.11 17.43 -16.89
C GLN A 224 13.65 18.84 -17.18
N GLU A 225 13.07 19.86 -16.54
CA GLU A 225 13.37 21.27 -16.84
C GLU A 225 14.42 21.89 -15.91
N ASP A 226 14.77 21.21 -14.81
CA ASP A 226 15.71 21.73 -13.81
C ASP A 226 16.85 20.74 -13.56
N PHE A 227 17.97 20.96 -14.25
CA PHE A 227 19.17 20.15 -14.09
C PHE A 227 19.81 20.27 -12.69
N SER A 228 19.58 21.37 -11.97
CA SER A 228 20.07 21.53 -10.60
C SER A 228 19.25 20.67 -9.65
N LEU A 229 17.92 20.67 -9.80
CA LEU A 229 17.00 19.80 -9.09
C LEU A 229 17.28 18.32 -9.39
N TRP A 230 17.53 17.98 -10.65
CA TRP A 230 17.97 16.63 -11.03
C TRP A 230 19.21 16.17 -10.26
N LYS A 231 20.27 17.00 -10.21
CA LYS A 231 21.49 16.67 -9.47
C LYS A 231 21.22 16.50 -7.98
N GLU A 232 20.43 17.38 -7.39
CA GLU A 232 20.04 17.31 -5.98
C GLU A 232 19.35 15.98 -5.67
N PHE A 233 18.39 15.57 -6.50
CA PHE A 233 17.68 14.31 -6.35
C PHE A 233 18.63 13.12 -6.48
N ILE A 234 19.46 13.07 -7.53
CA ILE A 234 20.40 11.96 -7.72
C ILE A 234 21.40 11.85 -6.55
N HIS A 235 21.96 12.96 -6.08
CA HIS A 235 22.89 12.94 -4.95
C HIS A 235 22.21 12.50 -3.66
N THR A 236 21.00 12.99 -3.39
CA THR A 236 20.27 12.65 -2.17
C THR A 236 19.83 11.18 -2.18
N LEU A 237 19.26 10.71 -3.30
CA LEU A 237 18.80 9.32 -3.44
C LEU A 237 19.94 8.31 -3.38
N ALA A 238 21.17 8.70 -3.75
CA ALA A 238 22.36 7.85 -3.67
C ALA A 238 22.80 7.52 -2.23
N CYS A 239 22.29 8.23 -1.21
CA CYS A 239 22.54 7.92 0.21
C CYS A 239 21.74 6.71 0.73
N ARG A 240 20.79 6.19 -0.05
CA ARG A 240 20.05 4.96 0.26
C ARG A 240 20.85 3.73 -0.15
N ASP A 241 20.40 2.55 0.29
CA ASP A 241 21.07 1.32 -0.12
C ASP A 241 20.96 1.07 -1.63
N ARG A 242 21.78 0.14 -2.12
CA ARG A 242 21.85 -0.20 -3.56
C ARG A 242 20.51 -0.66 -4.10
N LYS A 243 19.71 -1.39 -3.32
CA LYS A 243 18.43 -1.94 -3.77
C LYS A 243 17.44 -0.79 -4.00
N ASP A 244 17.31 0.09 -3.02
CA ASP A 244 16.46 1.27 -3.08
C ASP A 244 16.87 2.20 -4.23
N PHE A 245 18.17 2.49 -4.37
CA PHE A 245 18.66 3.37 -5.42
C PHE A 245 18.36 2.84 -6.83
N LEU A 246 18.48 1.52 -7.03
CA LEU A 246 18.12 0.90 -8.31
C LEU A 246 16.61 1.01 -8.59
N GLU A 247 15.74 0.85 -7.59
CA GLU A 247 14.29 1.10 -7.74
C GLU A 247 14.03 2.55 -8.13
N TYR A 248 14.71 3.51 -7.52
CA TYR A 248 14.55 4.93 -7.86
C TYR A 248 14.99 5.24 -9.28
N LEU A 249 16.08 4.63 -9.77
CA LEU A 249 16.51 4.81 -11.15
C LEU A 249 15.46 4.30 -12.17
N VAL A 250 14.72 3.24 -11.83
CA VAL A 250 13.59 2.79 -12.66
C VAL A 250 12.53 3.90 -12.73
N ASN A 251 12.12 4.47 -11.59
CA ASN A 251 11.15 5.56 -11.54
C ASN A 251 11.65 6.82 -12.28
N LEU A 252 12.96 7.05 -12.32
CA LEU A 252 13.57 8.18 -13.04
C LEU A 252 13.81 7.94 -14.53
N SER A 253 13.54 6.74 -15.06
CA SER A 253 13.76 6.40 -16.47
C SER A 253 13.11 7.38 -17.46
N PRO A 254 11.86 7.83 -17.26
CA PRO A 254 11.25 8.83 -18.14
C PRO A 254 12.04 10.14 -18.18
N THR A 255 12.54 10.60 -17.03
CA THR A 255 13.36 11.81 -16.93
C THR A 255 14.72 11.63 -17.62
N ILE A 256 15.39 10.49 -17.41
CA ILE A 256 16.67 10.19 -18.08
C ILE A 256 16.49 10.21 -19.61
N ILE A 257 15.44 9.57 -20.11
CA ILE A 257 15.11 9.56 -21.54
C ILE A 257 14.82 10.98 -22.04
N SER A 258 14.08 11.78 -21.28
CA SER A 258 13.76 13.15 -21.66
C SER A 258 14.99 14.05 -21.75
N MET A 259 15.98 13.87 -20.87
CA MET A 259 17.18 14.72 -20.85
C MET A 259 18.25 14.29 -21.85
N GLY A 260 18.38 12.99 -22.12
CA GLY A 260 19.52 12.44 -22.90
C GLY A 260 19.18 11.33 -23.88
N GLY A 261 17.89 11.10 -24.15
CA GLY A 261 17.44 10.07 -25.08
C GLY A 261 17.54 8.65 -24.52
N LYS A 262 17.23 7.66 -25.38
CA LYS A 262 17.34 6.23 -25.02
C LYS A 262 18.80 5.83 -24.78
N GLU A 263 19.73 6.52 -25.42
CA GLU A 263 21.17 6.35 -25.30
C GLU A 263 21.66 6.69 -23.89
N ALA A 264 21.11 7.74 -23.26
CA ALA A 264 21.42 8.06 -21.87
C ALA A 264 20.96 6.96 -20.93
N LEU A 265 19.74 6.44 -21.11
CA LEU A 265 19.24 5.33 -20.30
C LEU A 265 20.09 4.07 -20.48
N ALA A 266 20.44 3.71 -21.72
CA ALA A 266 21.32 2.58 -22.01
C ALA A 266 22.71 2.76 -21.36
N SER A 267 23.26 3.97 -21.40
CA SER A 267 24.55 4.30 -20.76
C SER A 267 24.46 4.20 -19.23
N THR A 268 23.36 4.64 -18.62
CA THR A 268 23.10 4.48 -17.18
C THR A 268 23.06 3.00 -16.79
N VAL A 269 22.32 2.17 -17.55
CA VAL A 269 22.25 0.72 -17.31
C VAL A 269 23.63 0.07 -17.45
N GLN A 270 24.40 0.45 -18.46
CA GLN A 270 25.77 -0.07 -18.63
C GLN A 270 26.66 0.32 -17.46
N ALA A 271 26.59 1.57 -16.98
CA ALA A 271 27.35 2.02 -15.82
C ALA A 271 27.00 1.23 -14.55
N ILE A 272 25.71 0.92 -14.34
CA ILE A 272 25.26 0.06 -13.23
C ILE A 272 25.88 -1.34 -13.35
N HIS A 273 25.85 -1.95 -14.53
CA HIS A 273 26.46 -3.26 -14.76
C HIS A 273 27.96 -3.24 -14.52
N ASP A 274 28.64 -2.18 -14.95
CA ASP A 274 30.08 -2.05 -14.75
C ASP A 274 30.38 -1.96 -13.26
N VAL A 275 29.78 -1.03 -12.51
CA VAL A 275 29.99 -0.92 -11.05
C VAL A 275 29.69 -2.24 -10.33
N SER A 276 28.63 -2.94 -10.73
CA SER A 276 28.23 -4.25 -10.18
C SER A 276 29.28 -5.34 -10.38
N ARG A 277 30.15 -5.23 -11.39
CA ARG A 277 31.26 -6.16 -11.61
C ARG A 277 32.46 -5.88 -10.69
N TRP A 278 32.67 -4.62 -10.32
CA TRP A 278 33.76 -4.21 -9.44
C TRP A 278 33.41 -4.34 -7.96
N TRP A 279 32.13 -4.20 -7.62
CA TRP A 279 31.57 -4.37 -6.27
C TRP A 279 30.33 -5.27 -6.33
N PRO A 280 30.51 -6.61 -6.32
CA PRO A 280 29.41 -7.57 -6.36
C PRO A 280 28.47 -7.42 -5.17
#